data_AF-A0A9X1QGZ0-F1
#
_entry.id   AF-A0A9X1QGZ0-F1
#
_cell.length_a   1.000
_cell.length_b   1.000
_cell.length_c   1.000
_cell.angle_alpha   90.00
_cell.angle_beta   90.00
_cell.angle_gamma   90.00
#
_symmetry.space_group_name_H-M   'P 1'
#
loop_
_entity.id
_entity.type
_entity.pdbx_description
1 polymer ?
#
loop_
_entity_poly.entity_id
_entity_poly.type
_entity_poly.pdbx_seq_one_letter_code
_entity_poly.pdbx_strand_id
1 'polypeptide(L)' 'MKTHTTSKGVTVIIDNSLKKFKGQNLFPEKLKRANEILAQAGVPDFKKLKNK' A
#
# COMPACT_ATOMS: atom_id res chain seq x y z
N MET A 1 -29.27 22.12 -14.18
CA MET A 1 -28.96 21.22 -13.04
C MET A 1 -27.47 20.95 -13.04
N LYS A 2 -26.74 21.32 -11.98
CA LYS A 2 -25.33 20.97 -11.81
C LYS A 2 -25.26 19.79 -10.84
N THR A 3 -24.81 18.63 -11.30
CA THR A 3 -24.62 17.45 -10.45
C THR A 3 -23.30 17.58 -9.71
N HIS A 4 -23.35 17.79 -8.39
CA HIS A 4 -22.18 17.74 -7.52
C HIS A 4 -21.85 16.26 -7.23
N THR A 5 -20.87 15.70 -7.95
CA THR A 5 -20.29 14.39 -7.63
C THR A 5 -19.29 14.55 -6.49
N THR A 6 -19.77 14.49 -5.25
CA THR A 6 -18.93 14.52 -4.05
C THR A 6 -18.23 13.17 -3.90
N SER A 7 -16.98 13.05 -4.35
CA SER A 7 -16.14 11.90 -4.00
C SER A 7 -15.86 11.97 -2.49
N LYS A 8 -16.59 11.19 -1.69
CA LYS A 8 -16.31 11.03 -0.25
C LYS A 8 -14.98 10.31 -0.10
N GLY A 9 -13.89 11.07 -0.01
CA GLY A 9 -12.57 10.52 0.29
C GLY A 9 -12.63 9.76 1.62
N VAL A 10 -12.03 8.57 1.65
CA VAL A 10 -11.96 7.78 2.88
C VAL A 10 -10.93 8.43 3.80
N THR A 11 -11.37 8.93 4.96
CA THR A 11 -10.47 9.42 6.00
C THR A 11 -9.88 8.22 6.74
N VAL A 12 -8.61 7.91 6.49
CA VAL A 12 -7.88 6.88 7.22
C VAL A 12 -7.32 7.50 8.50
N ILE A 13 -7.79 7.04 9.66
CA ILE A 13 -7.28 7.47 10.98
C ILE A 13 -6.29 6.41 11.47
N ILE A 14 -5.02 6.80 11.63
CA ILE A 14 -3.98 5.92 12.17
C ILE A 14 -3.83 6.21 13.66
N ASP A 15 -3.88 5.16 14.48
CA ASP A 15 -3.66 5.30 15.92
C ASP A 15 -2.23 5.78 16.22
N ASN A 16 -2.13 6.88 16.97
CA ASN A 16 -0.85 7.45 17.41
C ASN A 16 0.00 6.48 18.24
N SER A 17 -0.61 5.51 18.94
CA SER A 17 0.08 4.48 19.72
C SER A 17 1.01 3.62 18.87
N LEU A 18 0.74 3.53 17.56
CA LEU A 18 1.52 2.75 16.60
C LEU A 18 2.84 3.43 16.20
N LYS A 19 3.04 4.71 16.55
CA LYS A 19 4.29 5.44 16.27
C LYS A 19 5.53 4.74 16.85
N LYS A 20 5.38 4.02 17.96
CA LYS A 20 6.48 3.28 18.61
C LYS A 20 7.09 2.18 17.73
N PHE A 21 6.32 1.67 16.77
CA PHE A 21 6.75 0.63 15.84
C PHE A 21 7.33 1.20 14.54
N LYS A 22 7.44 2.52 14.41
CA LYS A 22 8.01 3.16 13.22
C LYS A 22 9.45 2.67 13.00
N GLY A 23 9.74 2.22 11.78
CA GLY A 23 11.05 1.68 11.41
C GLY A 23 11.29 0.23 11.84
N GLN A 24 10.35 -0.40 12.55
CA GLN A 24 10.45 -1.81 12.91
C GLN A 24 9.79 -2.70 11.86
N ASN A 25 10.43 -3.83 11.55
CA ASN A 25 9.80 -4.88 10.76
C ASN A 25 8.96 -5.78 11.67
N LEU A 26 7.68 -5.43 11.84
CA LEU A 26 6.74 -6.20 12.66
C LEU A 26 6.34 -7.55 12.06
N PHE A 27 6.64 -7.79 10.78
CA PHE A 27 6.21 -8.99 10.06
C PHE A 27 7.34 -9.58 9.21
N PRO A 28 8.44 -10.04 9.84
CA PRO A 28 9.62 -10.49 9.12
C PRO A 28 9.34 -11.66 8.17
N GLU A 29 8.51 -12.62 8.57
CA GLU A 29 8.14 -13.76 7.72
C GLU A 29 7.33 -13.34 6.48
N LYS A 30 6.41 -12.39 6.65
CA LYS A 30 5.63 -11.86 5.53
C LYS A 30 6.51 -11.07 4.57
N LEU A 31 7.47 -10.31 5.10
CA LEU A 31 8.45 -9.59 4.28
C LEU A 31 9.32 -10.57 3.48
N LYS A 32 9.80 -11.64 4.12
CA LYS A 32 10.58 -12.69 3.44
C LYS A 32 9.78 -13.31 2.30
N ARG A 33 8.55 -13.73 2.56
CA ARG A 33 7.67 -14.33 1.53
C ARG A 33 7.37 -13.37 0.38
N ALA A 34 7.12 -12.08 0.68
CA ALA A 34 6.90 -11.07 -0.36
C ALA A 34 8.15 -10.92 -1.24
N ASN A 35 9.34 -10.90 -0.65
CA ASN A 35 10.60 -10.84 -1.39
C ASN A 35 10.83 -12.09 -2.25
N GLU A 36 10.50 -13.27 -1.75
CA GLU A 36 10.56 -14.53 -2.53
C GLU A 36 9.64 -14.46 -3.76
N ILE A 37 8.41 -13.99 -3.59
CA ILE A 37 7.45 -13.81 -4.69
C ILE A 37 7.99 -12.80 -5.71
N LEU A 38 8.52 -11.66 -5.26
CA LEU A 38 9.09 -10.65 -6.14
C LEU A 38 10.34 -11.16 -6.88
N ALA A 39 11.14 -12.02 -6.25
CA ALA A 39 12.28 -12.66 -6.90
C ALA A 39 11.85 -13.64 -7.99
N GLN A 40 10.75 -14.36 -7.79
CA GLN A 40 10.22 -15.33 -8.76
C GLN A 40 9.44 -14.67 -9.90
N ALA A 41 8.53 -13.76 -9.57
CA ALA A 41 7.60 -13.15 -10.52
C ALA A 41 8.16 -11.87 -11.17
N GLY A 42 9.23 -11.30 -10.62
CA GLY A 42 9.72 -9.98 -10.96
C GLY A 42 8.86 -8.86 -10.35
N VAL A 43 9.35 -7.62 -10.44
CA VAL A 43 8.59 -6.44 -10.00
C VAL A 43 7.65 -6.02 -11.15
N PRO A 44 6.36 -5.74 -10.89
CA PRO A 44 5.46 -5.28 -11.94
C PRO A 44 5.98 -4.01 -12.62
N ASP A 45 5.88 -3.97 -13.95
CA ASP A 45 6.25 -2.78 -14.73
C ASP A 45 5.23 -1.67 -14.48
N PHE A 46 5.60 -0.74 -13.59
CA PHE A 46 4.77 0.40 -13.21
C PHE A 46 4.46 1.34 -14.38
N LYS A 47 5.23 1.32 -15.47
CA LYS A 47 4.91 2.09 -16.69
C LYS A 47 3.71 1.48 -17.43
N LYS A 48 3.59 0.16 -17.42
CA LYS A 48 2.45 -0.56 -18.05
C LYS A 48 1.17 -0.48 -17.21
N LEU A 49 1.27 -0.29 -15.90
CA LEU A 49 0.12 -0.19 -14.98
C LEU A 49 -0.53 1.20 -14.94
N LYS A 50 0.21 2.27 -15.26
CA LYS A 50 -0.32 3.65 -15.29
C LYS A 50 -1.24 3.94 -16.49
N ASN A 51 -1.19 3.11 -17.52
CA ASN A 51 -1.88 3.34 -18.78
C ASN A 51 -3.12 2.45 -18.96
N LYS A 52 -3.68 1.91 -17.87
CA LYS A 52 -4.85 1.04 -17.87
C LYS A 52 -6.03 1.66 -17.14
#